data_AF-A0AAW7B0I4-F1
#
_entry.id   AF-A0AAW7B0I4-F1
#
_cell.length_a   1.000
_cell.length_b   1.000
_cell.length_c   1.000
_cell.angle_alpha   90.00
_cell.angle_beta   90.00
_cell.angle_gamma   90.00
#
_symmetry.space_group_name_H-M   'P 1'
#
loop_
_entity.id
_entity.type
_entity.pdbx_description
1 polymer ?
#
loop_
_entity_poly.entity_id
_entity_poly.type
_entity_poly.pdbx_seq_one_letter_code
_entity_poly.pdbx_strand_id
1 'polypeptide(L)'
;MDIHDYRMQFINALASYLDNGLMPFPVYKTNVAAVEEACRHLCDDREYMPSTFHHVMKTLCDHDFQTWRSSGGTWSSAARFAIYFLTNHETRENGTPITSGGRRLNKAYTST
;
A
#
# COMPACT_ATOMS: atom_id res chain seq x y z
N MET A 1 -3.68 -19.81 -2.04
CA MET A 1 -4.53 -18.62 -1.95
C MET A 1 -4.97 -18.25 -3.34
N ASP A 2 -6.23 -17.90 -3.50
CA ASP A 2 -6.71 -17.29 -4.73
C ASP A 2 -6.47 -15.77 -4.72
N ILE A 3 -6.83 -15.10 -5.82
CA ILE A 3 -6.64 -13.65 -5.95
C ILE A 3 -7.47 -12.85 -4.92
N HIS A 4 -8.64 -13.36 -4.51
CA HIS A 4 -9.47 -12.71 -3.50
C HIS A 4 -8.82 -12.76 -2.12
N ASP A 5 -8.19 -13.88 -1.77
CA ASP A 5 -7.41 -13.99 -0.53
C ASP A 5 -6.27 -12.97 -0.50
N TYR A 6 -5.54 -12.79 -1.62
CA TYR A 6 -4.45 -11.81 -1.70
C TYR A 6 -4.95 -10.37 -1.59
N ARG A 7 -6.10 -10.05 -2.18
CA ARG A 7 -6.76 -8.74 -2.00
C ARG A 7 -7.04 -8.48 -0.53
N MET A 8 -7.61 -9.45 0.18
CA MET A 8 -7.93 -9.29 1.60
C MET A 8 -6.69 -9.24 2.49
N GLN A 9 -5.68 -10.06 2.23
CA GLN A 9 -4.39 -10.00 2.93
C GLN A 9 -3.74 -8.63 2.75
N PHE A 10 -3.73 -8.10 1.53
CA PHE A 10 -3.22 -6.77 1.23
C PHE A 10 -3.92 -5.70 2.08
N ILE A 11 -5.26 -5.67 2.08
CA ILE A 11 -6.02 -4.68 2.87
C ILE A 11 -5.73 -4.80 4.35
N ASN A 12 -5.83 -6.00 4.91
CA ASN A 12 -5.69 -6.22 6.35
C ASN A 12 -4.27 -5.92 6.83
N ALA A 13 -3.25 -6.39 6.10
CA ALA A 13 -1.87 -6.16 6.45
C ALA A 13 -1.49 -4.68 6.28
N LEU A 14 -1.98 -4.02 5.22
CA LEU A 14 -1.70 -2.61 4.99
C LEU A 14 -2.42 -1.70 5.99
N ALA A 15 -3.71 -1.94 6.28
CA ALA A 15 -4.43 -1.21 7.31
C ALA A 15 -3.75 -1.38 8.67
N SER A 16 -3.43 -2.62 9.06
CA SER A 16 -2.71 -2.90 10.30
C SER A 16 -1.34 -2.20 10.36
N TYR A 17 -0.61 -2.16 9.25
CA TYR A 17 0.66 -1.45 9.15
C TYR A 17 0.50 0.08 9.34
N LEU A 18 -0.53 0.66 8.73
CA LEU A 18 -0.80 2.10 8.83
C LEU A 18 -1.34 2.50 10.21
N ASP A 19 -2.17 1.67 10.83
CA ASP A 19 -2.79 1.94 12.13
C ASP A 19 -1.84 1.69 13.30
N ASN A 20 -0.99 0.65 13.23
CA ASN A 20 -0.18 0.19 14.35
C ASN A 20 1.25 0.74 14.36
N GLY A 21 1.42 2.04 14.07
CA GLY A 21 2.73 2.74 14.08
C GLY A 21 3.50 2.77 15.41
N LEU A 22 3.24 1.84 16.33
CA LEU A 22 3.82 1.67 17.67
C LEU A 22 4.07 0.19 18.07
N MET A 23 3.89 -0.79 17.20
CA MET A 23 4.18 -2.18 17.61
C MET A 23 5.68 -2.44 17.78
N PRO A 24 6.09 -3.25 18.76
CA PRO A 24 7.50 -3.62 18.95
C PRO A 24 8.07 -4.22 17.65
N PHE A 25 9.37 -3.98 17.45
CA PHE A 25 10.17 -4.26 16.25
C PHE A 25 10.02 -5.67 15.60
N PRO A 26 9.46 -6.72 16.22
CA PRO A 26 9.13 -7.96 15.48
C PRO A 26 7.89 -7.83 14.58
N VAL A 27 6.81 -7.21 15.04
CA VAL A 27 5.49 -7.29 14.37
C VAL A 27 5.40 -6.36 13.16
N TYR A 28 6.07 -5.21 13.21
CA TYR A 28 6.23 -4.31 12.06
C TYR A 28 6.82 -5.04 10.84
N LYS A 29 7.88 -5.83 11.04
CA LYS A 29 8.54 -6.58 9.95
C LYS A 29 7.63 -7.65 9.36
N THR A 30 6.81 -8.30 10.19
CA THR A 30 5.83 -9.30 9.74
C THR A 30 4.74 -8.67 8.87
N ASN A 31 4.23 -7.49 9.25
CA ASN A 31 3.21 -6.79 8.46
C ASN A 31 3.78 -6.32 7.12
N VAL A 32 5.01 -5.78 7.09
CA VAL A 32 5.67 -5.40 5.83
C VAL A 32 5.84 -6.60 4.90
N ALA A 33 6.35 -7.72 5.41
CA ALA A 33 6.53 -8.93 4.61
C ALA A 33 5.20 -9.46 4.04
N ALA A 34 4.12 -9.41 4.84
CA ALA A 34 2.79 -9.82 4.39
C ALA A 34 2.22 -8.87 3.32
N VAL A 35 2.45 -7.55 3.43
CA VAL A 35 2.05 -6.60 2.39
C VAL A 35 2.85 -6.83 1.11
N GLU A 36 4.17 -7.01 1.20
CA GLU A 36 5.04 -7.28 0.03
C GLU A 36 4.67 -8.57 -0.69
N GLU A 37 4.36 -9.64 0.06
CA GLU A 37 3.85 -10.89 -0.49
C GLU A 37 2.53 -10.65 -1.25
N ALA A 38 1.54 -10.05 -0.60
CA ALA A 38 0.26 -9.79 -1.25
C ALA A 38 0.41 -8.89 -2.49
N CYS A 39 1.27 -7.87 -2.43
CA CYS A 39 1.52 -6.98 -3.57
C CYS A 39 2.11 -7.72 -4.77
N ARG A 40 3.05 -8.66 -4.56
CA ARG A 40 3.63 -9.46 -5.65
C ARG A 40 2.56 -10.23 -6.43
N HIS A 41 1.53 -10.73 -5.76
CA HIS A 41 0.43 -11.45 -6.40
C HIS A 41 -0.63 -10.53 -7.03
N LEU A 42 -0.73 -9.28 -6.57
CA LEU A 42 -1.66 -8.29 -7.11
C LEU A 42 -1.08 -7.44 -8.26
N CYS A 43 0.22 -7.53 -8.55
CA CYS A 43 0.90 -6.71 -9.57
C CYS A 43 0.29 -6.78 -10.98
N ASP A 44 -0.41 -7.87 -11.30
CA ASP A 44 -1.10 -8.07 -12.59
C ASP A 44 -2.63 -8.02 -12.46
N ASP A 45 -3.16 -7.77 -11.26
CA ASP A 45 -4.59 -7.68 -11.01
C ASP A 45 -5.15 -6.34 -11.50
N ARG A 46 -5.76 -6.38 -12.69
CA ARG A 46 -6.34 -5.21 -13.35
C ARG A 46 -7.75 -4.88 -12.89
N GLU A 47 -8.33 -5.64 -11.96
CA GLU A 47 -9.65 -5.30 -11.45
C GLU A 47 -9.61 -4.00 -10.65
N TYR A 48 -10.70 -3.25 -10.75
CA TYR A 48 -10.90 -2.03 -9.99
C TYR A 48 -10.98 -2.33 -8.50
N MET A 49 -10.25 -1.55 -7.71
CA MET A 49 -10.32 -1.63 -6.26
C MET A 49 -11.67 -1.06 -5.77
N PRO A 50 -12.49 -1.84 -5.03
CA PRO A 50 -13.74 -1.36 -4.48
C PRO A 50 -13.58 -0.14 -3.58
N SER A 51 -14.53 0.79 -3.66
CA SER A 51 -14.50 2.03 -2.88
C SER A 51 -14.47 1.84 -1.35
N THR A 52 -15.01 0.72 -0.86
CA THR A 52 -14.93 0.29 0.53
C THR A 52 -13.49 0.25 1.05
N PHE A 53 -12.53 -0.09 0.18
CA PHE A 53 -11.12 -0.21 0.53
C PHE A 53 -10.31 1.05 0.23
N HIS A 54 -10.89 2.08 -0.38
CA HIS A 54 -10.14 3.30 -0.75
C HIS A 54 -9.54 4.03 0.46
N HIS A 55 -10.01 3.77 1.68
CA HIS A 55 -9.45 4.37 2.89
C HIS A 55 -7.96 4.06 3.08
N VAL A 56 -7.50 2.82 2.80
CA VAL A 56 -6.05 2.50 2.89
C VAL A 56 -5.24 3.28 1.85
N MET A 57 -5.80 3.46 0.65
CA MET A 57 -5.16 4.23 -0.42
C MET A 57 -5.21 5.74 -0.16
N LYS A 58 -6.23 6.26 0.53
CA LYS A 58 -6.25 7.67 0.95
C LYS A 58 -5.13 7.97 1.92
N THR A 59 -4.86 7.09 2.87
CA THR A 59 -3.74 7.24 3.81
C THR A 59 -2.40 7.16 3.08
N LEU A 60 -2.27 6.26 2.11
CA LEU A 60 -1.02 6.04 1.39
C LEU A 60 -0.71 7.13 0.36
N CYS A 61 -1.72 7.50 -0.43
CA CYS A 61 -1.63 8.49 -1.50
C CYS A 61 -1.76 9.92 -0.96
N ASP A 62 -2.44 10.13 0.17
CA ASP A 62 -2.69 11.47 0.71
C ASP A 62 -3.34 12.40 -0.35
N HIS A 63 -2.78 13.58 -0.62
CA HIS A 63 -3.25 14.53 -1.64
C HIS A 63 -3.30 13.94 -3.07
N ASP A 64 -2.55 12.88 -3.34
CA ASP A 64 -2.39 12.22 -4.64
C ASP A 64 -3.53 11.20 -4.91
N PHE A 65 -4.43 10.98 -3.94
CA PHE A 65 -5.50 9.95 -4.00
C PHE A 65 -6.48 10.15 -5.17
N GLN A 66 -6.92 11.38 -5.43
CA GLN A 66 -7.89 11.63 -6.51
C GLN A 66 -7.27 11.32 -7.88
N THR A 67 -5.98 11.65 -8.05
CA THR A 67 -5.21 11.34 -9.25
C THR A 67 -5.09 9.83 -9.45
N TRP A 68 -4.72 9.08 -8.40
CA TRP A 68 -4.68 7.61 -8.44
C TRP A 68 -6.02 7.01 -8.83
N ARG A 69 -7.11 7.49 -8.20
CA ARG A 69 -8.47 7.03 -8.47
C ARG A 69 -8.89 7.30 -9.91
N SER A 70 -8.59 8.49 -10.45
CA SER A 70 -8.94 8.84 -11.84
C SER A 70 -8.12 8.07 -12.88
N SER A 71 -6.90 7.65 -12.53
CA SER A 71 -6.02 6.85 -13.39
C SER A 71 -6.37 5.36 -13.42
N GLY A 72 -7.51 4.97 -12.83
CA GLY A 72 -8.06 3.63 -12.90
C GLY A 72 -8.09 2.89 -11.55
N GLY A 73 -7.33 3.29 -10.53
CA GLY A 73 -7.48 2.75 -9.17
C GLY A 73 -7.63 1.22 -9.05
N THR A 74 -6.81 0.45 -9.79
CA THR A 74 -6.84 -1.02 -9.79
C THR A 74 -6.06 -1.61 -8.61
N TRP A 75 -6.28 -2.90 -8.31
CA TRP A 75 -5.47 -3.64 -7.33
C TRP A 75 -3.97 -3.63 -7.68
N SER A 76 -3.61 -3.77 -8.94
CA SER A 76 -2.20 -3.67 -9.38
C SER A 76 -1.59 -2.30 -9.11
N SER A 77 -2.35 -1.23 -9.36
CA SER A 77 -1.87 0.12 -9.10
C SER A 77 -1.74 0.39 -7.60
N ALA A 78 -2.65 -0.14 -6.77
CA ALA A 78 -2.57 -0.07 -5.32
C ALA A 78 -1.34 -0.82 -4.79
N ALA A 79 -1.10 -2.05 -5.28
CA ALA A 79 0.04 -2.87 -4.90
C ALA A 79 1.39 -2.21 -5.25
N ARG A 80 1.53 -1.68 -6.47
CA ARG A 80 2.74 -0.97 -6.90
C ARG A 80 2.99 0.28 -6.06
N PHE A 81 1.93 1.02 -5.75
CA PHE A 81 2.02 2.22 -4.92
C PHE A 81 2.37 1.87 -3.46
N ALA A 82 1.82 0.78 -2.92
CA ALA A 82 2.17 0.23 -1.62
C ALA A 82 3.63 -0.23 -1.53
N ILE A 83 4.13 -0.99 -2.51
CA ILE A 83 5.55 -1.39 -2.57
C ILE A 83 6.45 -0.14 -2.62
N TYR A 84 6.13 0.81 -3.50
CA TYR A 84 6.90 2.04 -3.64
C TYR A 84 6.93 2.81 -2.30
N PHE A 85 5.79 2.94 -1.64
CA PHE A 85 5.70 3.53 -0.32
C PHE A 85 6.59 2.79 0.67
N LEU A 86 6.46 1.47 0.79
CA LEU A 86 7.20 0.64 1.76
C LEU A 86 8.71 0.65 1.54
N THR A 87 9.16 0.85 0.30
CA THR A 87 10.58 0.90 -0.05
C THR A 87 11.18 2.29 0.20
N ASN A 88 10.36 3.36 0.09
CA ASN A 88 10.84 4.74 0.07
C ASN A 88 10.36 5.58 1.27
N HIS A 89 9.57 5.02 2.18
CA HIS A 89 9.14 5.77 3.37
C HIS A 89 10.29 5.84 4.37
N GLU A 90 10.48 7.03 4.92
CA GLU A 90 11.22 7.18 6.16
C GLU A 90 10.31 6.76 7.30
N THR A 91 10.83 6.06 8.30
CA THR A 91 10.12 5.79 9.54
C THR A 91 10.57 6.77 10.60
N ARG A 92 9.63 7.31 11.38
CA ARG A 92 9.92 8.01 12.63
C ARG A 92 10.60 7.06 13.62
N GLU A 93 11.21 7.60 14.68
CA GLU A 93 11.85 6.81 15.76
C GLU A 93 10.88 5.80 16.42
N ASN A 94 9.59 6.11 16.40
CA ASN A 94 8.54 5.25 16.94
C ASN A 94 8.05 4.16 15.95
N GLY A 95 8.63 4.06 14.75
CA GLY A 95 8.26 3.08 13.72
C GLY A 95 7.10 3.49 12.83
N THR A 96 6.45 4.64 13.09
CA THR A 96 5.38 5.14 12.21
C THR A 96 5.97 5.62 10.87
N PRO A 97 5.40 5.23 9.71
CA PRO A 97 5.86 5.72 8.42
C PRO A 97 5.58 7.23 8.28
N ILE A 98 6.55 7.95 7.72
CA ILE A 98 6.44 9.35 7.33
C ILE A 98 5.85 9.39 5.93
N THR A 99 4.62 9.89 5.84
CA THR A 99 3.96 10.20 4.58
C THR A 99 4.48 11.55 4.07
N SER A 100 5.64 11.56 3.40
CA SER A 100 6.07 12.73 2.63
C SER A 100 5.11 12.91 1.46
N GLY A 101 4.25 13.92 1.56
CA GLY A 101 3.32 14.30 0.52
C GLY A 101 4.05 14.85 -0.70
N GLY A 102 3.76 14.31 -1.88
CA GLY A 102 4.05 14.89 -3.18
C GLY A 102 5.16 14.16 -3.92
N ARG A 103 4.81 13.62 -5.11
CA ARG A 103 5.65 12.93 -6.13
C ARG A 103 5.67 11.39 -6.12
N ARG A 104 4.85 10.72 -5.30
CA ARG A 104 4.92 9.25 -5.19
C ARG A 104 4.30 8.52 -6.40
N LEU A 105 3.27 9.10 -7.04
CA LEU A 105 2.54 8.41 -8.11
C LEU A 105 3.41 8.08 -9.32
N ASN A 106 4.04 9.07 -9.93
CA ASN A 106 4.74 8.88 -11.20
C ASN A 106 5.85 7.82 -11.13
N LYS A 107 6.54 7.70 -9.98
CA LYS A 107 7.59 6.70 -9.79
C LYS A 107 7.05 5.29 -9.57
N ALA A 108 5.92 5.15 -8.87
CA ALA A 108 5.29 3.86 -8.62
C ALA A 108 4.78 3.17 -9.90
N TYR A 109 4.42 3.95 -10.94
CA TYR A 109 4.02 3.40 -12.24
C TYR A 109 5.19 3.12 -13.20
N THR A 110 6.40 3.64 -12.93
CA THR A 110 7.57 3.52 -13.82
C THR A 110 8.61 2.47 -13.41
N SER A 111 8.50 1.88 -12.21
CA SER A 111 9.38 0.77 -11.81
C SER A 111 8.99 -0.51 -12.58
N THR A 112 9.71 -0.72 -13.68
CA THR A 112 9.80 -1.94 -14.48
C THR A 112 11.15 -2.58 -14.21
#